data_AF-A0ABD0RRF4-F1
#
_entry.id   AF-A0ABD0RRF4-F1
#
_cell.length_a   1.000
_cell.length_b   1.000
_cell.length_c   1.000
_cell.angle_alpha   90.00
_cell.angle_beta   90.00
_cell.angle_gamma   90.00
#
_symmetry.space_group_name_H-M   'P 1'
#
loop_
_entity.id
_entity.type
_entity.pdbx_description
1 polymer ?
#
loop_
_entity_poly.entity_id
_entity_poly.type
_entity_poly.pdbx_seq_one_letter_code
_entity_poly.pdbx_strand_id
1 'polypeptide(L)' 'PLIQYRYYNDIVGLAKETQNMDETDSTKEKSPGEQLCLSIEFKRVLFKIRDLLRQLPTAHYKTLQFLITHLH' A
#
# COMPACT_ATOMS: atom_id res chain seq x y z
N PRO A 1 5.67 18.22 6.96
CA PRO A 1 6.08 17.17 5.99
C PRO A 1 4.91 16.88 5.03
N LEU A 2 5.20 16.42 3.81
CA LEU A 2 4.16 16.14 2.80
C LEU A 2 3.15 15.10 3.30
N ILE A 3 3.66 14.02 3.87
CA ILE A 3 2.89 13.09 4.69
C ILE A 3 2.98 13.59 6.13
N GLN A 4 1.87 13.70 6.86
CA GLN A 4 1.89 14.18 8.25
C GLN A 4 2.34 13.06 9.21
N TYR A 5 3.03 13.42 10.29
CA TYR A 5 3.61 12.45 11.24
C TYR A 5 2.61 11.42 11.79
N ARG A 6 1.35 11.82 11.98
CA ARG A 6 0.27 10.92 12.43
C ARG A 6 0.03 9.72 11.51
N TYR A 7 0.40 9.80 10.23
CA TYR A 7 0.20 8.74 9.23
C TYR A 7 1.45 7.88 8.99
N TYR A 8 2.59 8.20 9.61
CA TYR A 8 3.85 7.53 9.29
C TYR A 8 3.82 6.04 9.65
N ASN A 9 3.36 5.71 10.85
CA ASN A 9 3.30 4.32 11.30
C ASN A 9 2.38 3.48 10.40
N ASP A 10 1.25 4.05 9.98
CA ASP A 10 0.29 3.36 9.13
C ASP A 10 0.87 3.13 7.71
N ILE A 11 1.51 4.13 7.13
CA ILE A 11 2.14 4.01 5.80
C ILE A 11 3.30 3.00 5.84
N VAL A 12 4.16 3.08 6.86
CA VAL A 12 5.25 2.12 7.04
C VAL A 12 4.71 0.71 7.29
N GLY A 13 3.62 0.57 8.05
CA GLY A 13 2.95 -0.69 8.30
C GLY A 13 2.39 -1.32 7.02
N LEU A 14 1.71 -0.54 6.18
CA LEU A 14 1.17 -0.99 4.90
C LEU A 14 2.27 -1.38 3.91
N ALA A 15 3.38 -0.65 3.89
CA ALA A 15 4.53 -0.99 3.05
C ALA A 15 5.13 -2.36 3.44
N LYS A 16 5.29 -2.61 4.75
CA LYS A 16 5.76 -3.91 5.26
C LYS A 16 4.77 -5.04 4.97
N GLU A 17 3.47 -4.80 5.14
CA GLU A 17 2.41 -5.77 4.79
C GLU A 17 2.53 -6.18 3.32
N THR A 18 2.78 -5.22 2.41
CA THR A 18 2.96 -5.48 0.98
C THR A 18 4.25 -6.27 0.68
N GLN A 19 5.37 -5.93 1.33
CA GLN A 19 6.65 -6.63 1.13
C GLN A 19 6.60 -8.09 1.59
N ASN A 20 6.01 -8.35 2.75
CA ASN A 20 5.87 -9.72 3.27
C ASN A 20 5.05 -10.61 2.32
N MET A 21 4.08 -10.04 1.59
CA MET A 21 3.31 -10.77 0.59
C MET A 21 4.18 -11.19 -0.62
N ASP A 22 5.08 -10.32 -1.07
CA ASP A 22 6.02 -10.60 -2.18
C ASP A 22 7.06 -11.67 -1.80
N GLU A 23 7.57 -11.63 -0.56
CA GLU A 23 8.49 -12.65 -0.03
C GLU A 23 7.83 -14.05 0.03
N THR A 24 6.53 -14.11 0.35
CA THR A 24 5.78 -15.38 0.31
C THR A 24 5.47 -15.88 -1.10
N ASP A 25 5.63 -15.06 -2.14
CA ASP A 25 5.44 -15.44 -3.55
C ASP A 25 6.69 -16.04 -4.19
N SER A 26 7.88 -15.59 -3.79
CA SER A 26 9.14 -16.08 -4.38
C SER A 26 9.59 -17.47 -3.91
N THR A 27 8.98 -18.04 -2.87
CA THR A 27 9.56 -19.22 -2.17
C THR A 27 8.81 -20.54 -2.40
N LYS A 28 7.62 -20.57 -3.02
CA LYS A 28 6.87 -21.83 -3.25
C LYS A 28 6.01 -21.80 -4.51
N GLU A 29 5.98 -22.91 -5.25
CA GLU A 29 4.92 -23.19 -6.22
C GLU A 29 3.57 -23.13 -5.49
N LYS A 30 2.82 -22.04 -5.69
CA LYS A 30 1.54 -21.83 -5.01
C LYS A 30 0.43 -22.62 -5.67
N SER A 31 -0.37 -23.27 -4.85
CA SER A 31 -1.64 -23.85 -5.26
C SER A 31 -2.63 -22.74 -5.69
N PRO A 32 -3.63 -23.05 -6.54
CA PRO A 32 -4.63 -22.08 -6.97
C PRO A 32 -5.36 -21.39 -5.80
N GLY A 33 -5.51 -22.07 -4.66
CA GLY A 33 -6.12 -21.51 -3.45
C GLY A 33 -5.26 -20.47 -2.75
N GLU A 34 -3.94 -20.66 -2.71
CA GLU A 34 -2.99 -19.70 -2.12
C GLU A 34 -2.86 -18.44 -2.98
N GLN A 35 -2.88 -18.59 -4.31
CA GLN A 35 -2.87 -17.45 -5.24
C GLN A 35 -4.14 -16.59 -5.13
N LEU A 36 -5.30 -17.22 -4.95
CA LEU A 36 -6.55 -16.51 -4.67
C LEU A 36 -6.49 -15.76 -3.33
N CYS A 37 -5.92 -16.38 -2.29
CA CYS A 37 -5.75 -15.76 -0.98
C CYS A 37 -4.88 -14.50 -1.05
N LEU A 38 -3.73 -14.57 -1.73
CA LEU A 38 -2.89 -13.39 -1.95
C LEU A 38 -3.61 -12.27 -2.71
N SER A 39 -4.42 -12.61 -3.72
CA SER A 39 -5.19 -11.61 -4.47
C SER A 39 -6.17 -10.87 -3.55
N ILE A 40 -6.79 -11.58 -2.60
CA ILE A 40 -7.70 -11.00 -1.61
C ILE A 40 -6.93 -10.10 -0.63
N GLU A 41 -5.78 -10.56 -0.14
CA GLU A 41 -4.91 -9.77 0.74
C GLU A 41 -4.42 -8.49 0.04
N PHE A 42 -4.06 -8.59 -1.24
CA PHE A 42 -3.55 -7.45 -2.00
C PHE A 42 -4.65 -6.40 -2.19
N LYS A 43 -5.86 -6.86 -2.51
CA LYS A 43 -7.05 -5.99 -2.56
C LYS A 43 -7.29 -5.31 -1.21
N ARG A 44 -7.16 -6.05 -0.09
CA ARG A 44 -7.33 -5.49 1.27
C ARG A 44 -6.31 -4.39 1.55
N VAL A 45 -5.03 -4.61 1.25
CA VAL A 45 -3.96 -3.62 1.42
C VAL A 45 -4.23 -2.38 0.54
N LEU A 46 -4.61 -2.60 -0.72
CA LEU A 46 -4.97 -1.50 -1.63
C LEU A 46 -6.13 -0.66 -1.08
N PHE A 47 -7.16 -1.30 -0.49
CA PHE A 47 -8.25 -0.57 0.17
C PHE A 47 -7.75 0.26 1.35
N LYS A 48 -6.89 -0.30 2.21
CA LYS A 48 -6.30 0.44 3.34
C LYS A 48 -5.47 1.64 2.88
N ILE A 49 -4.65 1.49 1.82
CA ILE A 49 -3.88 2.59 1.23
C ILE A 49 -4.81 3.69 0.72
N ARG A 50 -5.85 3.32 -0.04
CA ARG A 50 -6.83 4.30 -0.56
C ARG A 50 -7.58 5.02 0.55
N ASP A 51 -7.94 4.32 1.62
CA ASP A 51 -8.59 4.92 2.78
C ASP A 51 -7.66 5.92 3.47
N LEU A 52 -6.42 5.53 3.75
CA LEU A 52 -5.43 6.41 4.37
C LEU A 52 -5.18 7.67 3.54
N LEU A 53 -5.04 7.53 2.22
CA LEU A 53 -4.84 8.67 1.31
C LEU A 53 -6.03 9.64 1.33
N ARG A 54 -7.25 9.17 1.55
CA ARG A 54 -8.45 10.02 1.68
C ARG A 54 -8.47 10.83 2.98
N GLN A 55 -7.77 10.37 4.01
CA GLN A 55 -7.69 11.09 5.28
C GLN A 55 -6.72 12.29 5.20
N LEU A 56 -5.85 12.35 4.19
CA LEU A 56 -4.92 13.46 4.00
C LEU A 56 -5.67 14.76 3.67
N PRO A 57 -5.21 15.92 4.18
CA PRO A 57 -5.73 17.21 3.71
C PRO A 57 -5.58 17.36 2.20
N THR A 58 -6.56 18.00 1.54
CA THR A 58 -6.60 18.11 0.07
C THR A 58 -5.31 18.63 -0.56
N ALA A 59 -4.67 19.63 0.06
CA ALA A 59 -3.41 20.19 -0.45
C ALA A 59 -2.28 19.14 -0.44
N HIS A 60 -2.18 18.34 0.63
CA HIS A 60 -1.17 17.30 0.76
C HIS A 60 -1.40 16.17 -0.25
N TYR A 61 -2.64 15.73 -0.39
CA TYR A 61 -3.01 14.70 -1.38
C TYR A 61 -2.69 15.15 -2.81
N LYS A 62 -3.06 16.38 -3.20
CA LYS A 62 -2.77 16.91 -4.54
C LYS A 62 -1.28 17.03 -4.81
N THR A 63 -0.50 17.50 -3.84
CA THR A 63 0.96 17.56 -3.98
C THR A 63 1.56 16.16 -4.11
N LEU A 64 1.11 15.19 -3.31
CA LEU A 64 1.56 13.80 -3.41
C LEU A 64 1.19 13.19 -4.77
N GLN A 65 -0.03 13.41 -5.25
CA GLN A 65 -0.47 12.99 -6.58
C GLN A 65 0.41 13.59 -7.67
N PHE A 66 0.65 14.90 -7.63
CA PHE A 66 1.52 15.58 -8.57
C PHE A 66 2.91 14.94 -8.59
N LEU A 67 3.53 14.74 -7.42
CA LEU A 67 4.86 14.14 -7.34
C LEU A 67 4.89 12.71 -7.89
N ILE A 68 3.95 11.84 -7.50
CA ILE A 68 3.91 10.45 -8.00
C ILE A 68 3.75 10.42 -9.52
N THR A 69 2.95 11.31 -10.10
CA THR A 69 2.80 11.41 -11.56
C THR A 69 4.08 11.83 -12.29
N HIS A 70 4.97 12.57 -11.63
CA HIS A 70 6.16 13.17 -12.24
C HIS A 70 7.49 12.56 -11.77
N LEU A 71 7.47 11.52 -10.93
CA LEU A 71 8.66 10.84 -10.40
C LEU A 71 8.96 9.50 -11.11
N HIS A 72 8.48 9.33 -12.34
CA HIS A 72 8.74 8.14 -13.16
C HIS A 72 10.08 8.18 -13.89
#